data_AF-A0A183KED5-F1
#
_entry.id   AF-A0A183KED5-F1
#
_cell.length_a   1.000
_cell.length_b   1.000
_cell.length_c   1.000
_cell.angle_alpha   90.00
_cell.angle_beta   90.00
_cell.angle_gamma   90.00
#
_symmetry.space_group_name_H-M   'P 1'
#
loop_
_entity.id
_entity.type
_entity.pdbx_description
1 polymer ?
#
loop_
_entity_poly.entity_id
_entity_poly.type
_entity_poly.pdbx_seq_one_letter_code
_entity_poly.pdbx_strand_id
1 'polypeptide(L)'
;MSIFEWLSKGLLPPKPDPRLDTFPLMSSWTPTALITLTYVIGVYAWKAECLKRHKNELKNKEEFNSIMKNTKTSSNNMIKQLMILYNVIMVIYSAIISFSTMWAVYNLGYGLGCAELPDPNDKRTDILVWVGYFFYVSKLVELLDTVFFLWRGKVDQVTFLHVFHHATMPPSIWWGVKYAPGKFNNHRFL
;
A
#
# COMPACT_ATOMS: atom_id res chain seq x y z
N MET A 1 18.51 26.33 -7.22
CA MET A 1 17.31 25.60 -7.65
C MET A 1 17.74 24.17 -7.93
N SER A 2 17.29 23.20 -7.13
CA SER A 2 17.71 21.80 -7.29
C SER A 2 16.99 21.17 -8.49
N ILE A 3 17.57 20.12 -9.10
CA ILE A 3 16.90 19.31 -10.13
C ILE A 3 15.53 18.83 -9.67
N PHE A 4 15.39 18.53 -8.38
CA PHE A 4 14.14 18.12 -7.75
C PHE A 4 13.10 19.26 -7.74
N GLU A 5 13.51 20.50 -7.46
CA GLU A 5 12.60 21.66 -7.55
C GLU A 5 12.17 22.01 -8.97
N TRP A 6 13.05 21.78 -9.95
CA TRP A 6 12.71 21.97 -11.36
C TRP A 6 11.74 20.88 -11.85
N LEU A 7 11.99 19.62 -11.49
CA LEU A 7 11.09 18.49 -11.77
C LEU A 7 9.73 18.65 -11.09
N SER A 8 9.68 19.02 -9.81
CA SER A 8 8.43 19.17 -9.08
C SER A 8 7.56 20.30 -9.64
N LYS A 9 8.16 21.41 -10.05
CA LYS A 9 7.44 22.54 -10.68
C LYS A 9 6.96 22.23 -12.11
N GLY A 10 7.58 21.27 -12.79
CA GLY A 10 7.20 20.87 -14.16
C GLY A 10 6.17 19.74 -14.21
N LEU A 11 6.13 18.86 -13.20
CA LEU A 11 5.37 17.61 -13.24
C LEU A 11 4.18 17.55 -12.26
N LEU A 12 4.18 18.37 -11.21
CA LEU A 12 3.13 18.37 -10.17
C LEU A 12 2.38 19.71 -10.14
N PRO A 13 1.09 19.71 -9.79
CA PRO A 13 0.35 20.96 -9.61
C PRO A 13 1.02 21.82 -8.53
N PRO A 14 1.02 23.16 -8.70
CA PRO A 14 1.91 24.05 -7.97
C PRO A 14 1.62 24.14 -6.46
N LYS A 15 0.46 23.64 -6.00
CA LYS A 15 0.06 23.66 -4.59
C LYS A 15 -0.63 22.34 -4.20
N PRO A 16 -0.17 21.66 -3.13
CA PRO A 16 -0.88 20.52 -2.56
C PRO A 16 -2.20 20.97 -1.92
N ASP A 17 -3.14 20.04 -1.74
CA ASP A 17 -4.42 20.32 -1.07
C ASP A 17 -4.20 20.56 0.44
N PRO A 18 -4.55 21.75 0.97
CA PRO A 18 -4.39 22.08 2.38
C PRO A 18 -5.30 21.25 3.30
N ARG A 19 -6.40 20.67 2.79
CA ARG A 19 -7.33 19.84 3.59
C ARG A 19 -6.65 18.60 4.17
N LEU A 20 -5.62 18.09 3.50
CA LEU A 20 -4.90 16.89 3.91
C LEU A 20 -3.77 17.15 4.92
N ASP A 21 -3.39 18.40 5.18
CA ASP A 21 -2.31 18.70 6.13
C ASP A 21 -2.66 18.30 7.57
N THR A 22 -3.94 18.24 7.91
CA THR A 22 -4.43 17.82 9.23
C THR A 22 -4.48 16.30 9.41
N PHE A 23 -4.36 15.54 8.32
CA PHE A 23 -4.48 14.09 8.35
C PHE A 23 -3.15 13.44 8.79
N PRO A 24 -3.22 12.36 9.61
CA PRO A 24 -2.03 11.62 9.99
C PRO A 24 -1.24 11.15 8.75
N LEU A 25 0.10 11.22 8.80
CA LEU A 25 1.03 10.83 7.71
C LEU A 25 0.92 11.64 6.41
N MET A 26 0.06 12.67 6.33
CA MET A 26 -0.13 13.51 5.14
C MET A 26 0.59 14.87 5.21
N SER A 27 1.24 15.19 6.33
CA SER A 27 2.04 16.40 6.49
C SER A 27 3.34 16.39 5.67
N SER A 28 3.96 15.23 5.52
CA SER A 28 5.19 15.05 4.74
C SER A 28 5.25 13.64 4.16
N TRP A 29 5.98 13.47 3.06
CA TRP A 29 6.15 12.17 2.41
C TRP A 29 7.21 11.29 3.12
N THR A 30 8.03 11.89 3.98
CA THR A 30 9.15 11.23 4.65
C THR A 30 8.73 10.06 5.55
N PRO A 31 7.62 10.11 6.32
CA PRO A 31 7.20 8.97 7.12
C PRO A 31 6.80 7.79 6.25
N THR A 32 6.07 8.03 5.15
CA THR A 32 5.70 7.00 4.17
C THR A 32 6.94 6.34 3.58
N ALA A 33 7.93 7.13 3.16
CA ALA A 33 9.17 6.62 2.59
C ALA A 33 10.00 5.80 3.60
N LEU A 34 10.05 6.24 4.87
CA LEU A 34 10.71 5.49 5.94
C LEU A 34 10.00 4.17 6.23
N ILE A 35 8.66 4.16 6.23
CA ILE A 35 7.86 2.93 6.41
C ILE A 35 8.14 1.96 5.25
N THR A 36 8.11 2.41 4.00
CA THR A 36 8.36 1.52 2.87
C THR A 36 9.81 1.06 2.78
N LEU A 37 10.78 1.91 3.16
CA LEU A 37 12.19 1.51 3.22
C LEU A 37 12.44 0.45 4.30
N THR A 38 11.93 0.67 5.51
CA THR A 38 12.05 -0.29 6.62
C THR A 38 11.34 -1.60 6.29
N TYR A 39 10.19 -1.53 5.63
CA TYR A 39 9.46 -2.67 5.08
C TYR A 39 10.32 -3.50 4.12
N VAL A 40 10.91 -2.88 3.10
CA VAL A 40 11.75 -3.58 2.11
C VAL A 40 12.93 -4.27 2.79
N ILE A 41 13.65 -3.56 3.65
CA ILE A 41 14.81 -4.10 4.38
C ILE A 41 14.37 -5.29 5.25
N GLY A 42 13.30 -5.13 6.03
CA GLY A 42 12.78 -6.16 6.92
C GLY A 42 12.32 -7.41 6.16
N VAL A 43 11.59 -7.25 5.05
CA VAL A 43 11.10 -8.36 4.23
C VAL A 43 12.26 -9.15 3.62
N TYR A 44 13.27 -8.49 3.05
CA TYR A 44 14.42 -9.18 2.46
C TYR A 44 15.29 -9.86 3.52
N ALA A 45 15.53 -9.22 4.66
CA ALA A 45 16.28 -9.80 5.77
C ALA A 45 15.57 -11.05 6.32
N TRP A 46 14.26 -10.97 6.58
CA TRP A 46 13.49 -12.09 7.09
C TRP A 46 13.35 -13.20 6.04
N LYS A 47 13.13 -12.86 4.76
CA LYS A 47 13.12 -13.86 3.67
C LYS A 47 14.44 -14.64 3.61
N ALA A 48 15.58 -13.97 3.71
CA ALA A 48 16.90 -14.62 3.72
C ALA A 48 17.04 -15.57 4.93
N GLU A 49 16.58 -15.14 6.11
CA GLU A 49 16.59 -15.95 7.32
C GLU A 49 15.66 -17.18 7.20
N CYS A 50 14.46 -17.03 6.64
CA CYS A 50 13.55 -18.15 6.37
C CYS A 50 14.13 -19.16 5.38
N LEU A 51 14.77 -18.69 4.30
CA LEU A 51 15.43 -19.57 3.32
C LEU A 51 16.62 -20.31 3.94
N LYS A 52 17.39 -19.64 4.81
CA LYS A 52 18.49 -20.27 5.55
C LYS A 52 17.98 -21.38 6.47
N ARG A 53 16.90 -21.13 7.22
CA ARG A 53 16.24 -22.14 8.07
C ARG A 53 15.76 -23.33 7.25
N HIS A 54 15.06 -23.09 6.14
CA HIS A 54 14.58 -24.16 5.27
C HIS A 54 15.72 -24.98 4.64
N LYS A 55 16.84 -24.34 4.25
CA LYS A 55 18.02 -25.05 3.73
C LYS A 55 18.70 -25.91 4.81
N ASN A 56 18.80 -25.41 6.04
CA ASN A 56 19.33 -26.17 7.17
C ASN A 56 18.42 -27.35 7.53
N GLU A 57 17.10 -27.13 7.51
CA GLU A 57 16.11 -28.19 7.67
C GLU A 57 16.25 -29.24 6.58
N LEU A 58 16.36 -28.85 5.30
CA LEU A 58 16.58 -29.79 4.20
C LEU A 58 17.88 -30.58 4.32
N LYS A 59 18.99 -29.95 4.72
CA LYS A 59 20.27 -30.63 4.93
C LYS A 59 20.19 -31.67 6.05
N ASN A 60 19.58 -31.30 7.18
CA ASN A 60 19.33 -32.22 8.29
C ASN A 60 18.30 -33.30 7.90
N LYS A 61 17.41 -32.99 6.97
CA LYS A 61 16.38 -33.89 6.46
C LYS A 61 16.87 -34.81 5.36
N GLU A 62 17.93 -34.49 4.62
CA GLU A 62 18.64 -35.46 3.77
C GLU A 62 19.33 -36.54 4.61
N GLU A 63 19.86 -36.16 5.78
CA GLU A 63 20.41 -37.10 6.77
C GLU A 63 19.30 -37.93 7.44
N PHE A 64 18.16 -37.31 7.77
CA PHE A 64 17.04 -37.92 8.49
C PHE A 64 15.96 -38.62 7.62
N ASN A 65 15.84 -38.29 6.33
CA ASN A 65 14.90 -38.95 5.39
C ASN A 65 15.34 -40.39 5.07
N SER A 66 16.56 -40.78 5.43
CA SER A 66 16.94 -42.19 5.52
C SER A 66 16.21 -42.92 6.66
N ILE A 67 15.61 -42.20 7.63
CA ILE A 67 15.09 -42.75 8.89
C ILE A 67 13.58 -42.49 9.11
N MET A 68 12.98 -41.37 8.70
CA MET A 68 11.55 -41.10 9.02
C MET A 68 10.71 -40.55 7.85
N LYS A 69 9.95 -41.45 7.22
CA LYS A 69 8.72 -41.14 6.48
C LYS A 69 7.57 -41.08 7.48
N ASN A 70 6.90 -39.92 7.55
CA ASN A 70 5.76 -39.59 8.42
C ASN A 70 6.13 -38.92 9.76
N THR A 71 6.10 -37.60 9.75
CA THR A 71 5.45 -36.88 10.85
C THR A 71 4.93 -35.52 10.38
N LYS A 72 3.64 -35.53 10.08
CA LYS A 72 2.61 -34.51 10.30
C LYS A 72 3.13 -33.10 10.62
N THR A 73 3.08 -32.22 9.63
CA THR A 73 3.28 -30.77 9.83
C THR A 73 2.17 -30.24 10.73
N SER A 74 2.59 -29.74 11.90
CA SER A 74 1.77 -29.18 12.95
C SER A 74 0.85 -28.07 12.43
N SER A 75 -0.43 -28.24 12.73
CA SER A 75 -1.53 -27.37 12.34
C SER A 75 -1.51 -26.10 13.19
N ASN A 76 -0.86 -25.04 12.72
CA ASN A 76 -1.01 -23.71 13.31
C ASN A 76 -2.39 -23.13 12.93
N ASN A 77 -3.46 -23.67 13.52
CA ASN A 77 -4.84 -23.29 13.26
C ASN A 77 -5.12 -21.81 13.57
N MET A 78 -4.47 -21.26 14.60
CA MET A 78 -4.67 -19.87 15.05
C MET A 78 -4.17 -18.86 14.01
N ILE A 79 -2.95 -19.02 13.47
CA ILE A 79 -2.41 -18.11 12.44
C ILE A 79 -3.27 -18.17 11.18
N LYS A 80 -3.74 -19.37 10.81
CA LYS A 80 -4.65 -19.54 9.67
C LYS A 80 -5.98 -18.80 9.89
N GLN A 81 -6.56 -18.89 11.08
CA GLN A 81 -7.79 -18.17 11.44
C GLN A 81 -7.59 -16.64 11.44
N LEU A 82 -6.49 -16.16 12.01
CA LEU A 82 -6.14 -14.73 12.00
C LEU A 82 -6.00 -14.18 10.57
N MET A 83 -5.35 -14.93 9.67
CA MET A 83 -5.20 -14.53 8.27
C MET A 83 -6.54 -14.53 7.52
N ILE A 84 -7.42 -15.50 7.78
CA ILE A 84 -8.76 -15.52 7.19
C ILE A 84 -9.55 -14.30 7.67
N LEU A 85 -9.53 -14.01 8.99
CA LEU A 85 -10.19 -12.85 9.55
C LEU A 85 -9.64 -11.55 8.95
N TYR A 86 -8.32 -11.40 8.89
CA TYR A 86 -7.66 -10.26 8.28
C TYR A 86 -8.07 -10.07 6.81
N ASN A 87 -8.03 -11.13 6.00
CA ASN A 87 -8.43 -11.06 4.59
C ASN A 87 -9.91 -10.68 4.43
N VAL A 88 -10.80 -11.20 5.27
CA VAL A 88 -12.23 -10.84 5.25
C VAL A 88 -12.42 -9.37 5.60
N ILE A 89 -11.74 -8.87 6.64
CA ILE A 89 -11.77 -7.45 7.01
C ILE A 89 -11.29 -6.59 5.86
N MET A 90 -10.18 -6.97 5.19
CA MET A 90 -9.64 -6.21 4.06
C MET A 90 -10.56 -6.21 2.84
N VAL A 91 -11.27 -7.31 2.58
CA VAL A 91 -12.30 -7.37 1.52
C VAL A 91 -13.46 -6.43 1.84
N ILE A 92 -13.98 -6.45 3.07
CA ILE A 92 -15.06 -5.56 3.51
C ILE A 92 -14.60 -4.10 3.42
N TYR A 93 -13.40 -3.79 3.89
CA TYR A 93 -12.81 -2.45 3.83
C TYR A 93 -12.70 -1.95 2.38
N SER A 94 -12.19 -2.78 1.48
CA SER A 94 -12.05 -2.46 0.06
C SER A 94 -13.39 -2.26 -0.62
N ALA A 95 -14.40 -3.06 -0.26
CA ALA A 95 -15.76 -2.91 -0.76
C ALA A 95 -16.39 -1.59 -0.32
N ILE A 96 -16.21 -1.19 0.95
CA ILE A 96 -16.70 0.09 1.48
C ILE A 96 -16.07 1.28 0.75
N ILE A 97 -14.75 1.26 0.56
CA ILE A 97 -14.04 2.33 -0.18
C ILE A 97 -14.51 2.37 -1.63
N SER A 98 -14.66 1.22 -2.29
CA SER A 98 -15.07 1.15 -3.69
C SER A 98 -16.49 1.70 -3.86
N PHE A 99 -17.41 1.31 -2.99
CA PHE A 99 -18.77 1.83 -2.97
C PHE A 99 -18.80 3.33 -2.68
N SER A 100 -18.03 3.79 -1.69
CA SER A 100 -17.96 5.22 -1.32
C SER A 100 -17.39 6.07 -2.46
N THR A 101 -16.36 5.57 -3.16
CA THR A 101 -15.80 6.22 -4.36
C THR A 101 -16.84 6.32 -5.46
N MET A 102 -17.50 5.20 -5.78
CA MET A 102 -18.50 5.16 -6.85
C MET A 102 -19.70 6.08 -6.55
N TRP A 103 -20.17 6.06 -5.30
CA TRP A 103 -21.22 6.96 -4.82
C TRP A 103 -20.81 8.43 -4.92
N ALA A 104 -19.57 8.78 -4.51
CA ALA A 104 -19.06 10.14 -4.61
C ALA A 104 -18.95 10.61 -6.07
N VAL A 105 -18.38 9.79 -6.95
CA VAL A 105 -18.24 10.06 -8.40
C VAL A 105 -19.62 10.28 -9.04
N TYR A 106 -20.60 9.44 -8.73
CA TYR A 106 -21.96 9.57 -9.24
C TYR A 106 -22.62 10.89 -8.79
N ASN A 107 -22.53 11.23 -7.50
CA ASN A 107 -23.14 12.46 -6.96
C ASN A 107 -22.45 13.74 -7.46
N LEU A 108 -21.16 13.66 -7.79
CA LEU A 108 -20.41 14.77 -8.38
C LEU A 108 -20.58 14.87 -9.91
N GLY A 109 -21.27 13.92 -10.53
CA GLY A 109 -21.48 13.89 -11.98
C GLY A 109 -20.20 13.63 -12.78
N TYR A 110 -19.19 13.00 -12.16
CA TYR A 110 -17.94 12.67 -12.85
C TYR A 110 -18.16 11.52 -13.84
N GLY A 111 -17.84 11.77 -15.10
CA GLY A 111 -17.87 10.76 -16.16
C GLY A 111 -16.57 9.95 -16.27
N LEU A 112 -16.52 9.01 -17.21
CA LEU A 112 -15.30 8.25 -17.56
C LEU A 112 -14.27 9.07 -18.38
N GLY A 113 -14.59 10.33 -18.68
CA GLY A 113 -13.75 11.26 -19.43
C GLY A 113 -12.84 12.11 -18.55
N CYS A 114 -12.44 13.27 -19.07
CA CYS A 114 -11.70 14.25 -18.28
C CYS A 114 -12.62 14.84 -17.20
N ALA A 115 -12.42 14.45 -15.94
CA ALA A 115 -13.06 15.07 -14.79
C ALA A 115 -12.20 16.24 -14.28
N GLU A 116 -12.85 17.33 -13.89
CA GLU A 116 -12.18 18.43 -13.22
C GLU A 116 -11.64 17.97 -11.86
N LEU A 117 -10.50 18.54 -11.46
CA LEU A 117 -9.91 18.20 -10.16
C LEU A 117 -10.80 18.74 -9.03
N PRO A 118 -10.93 18.01 -7.92
CA PRO A 118 -11.71 18.45 -6.76
C PRO A 118 -11.33 19.86 -6.29
N ASP A 119 -12.26 20.82 -6.29
CA ASP A 119 -12.00 22.17 -5.75
C ASP A 119 -11.94 22.12 -4.21
N PRO A 120 -10.84 22.56 -3.57
CA PRO A 120 -10.73 22.65 -2.11
C PRO A 120 -11.80 23.50 -1.42
N ASN A 121 -12.48 24.39 -2.14
CA ASN A 121 -13.54 25.25 -1.61
C ASN A 121 -14.94 24.62 -1.74
N ASP A 122 -15.11 23.56 -2.53
CA ASP A 122 -16.39 22.86 -2.68
C ASP A 122 -16.48 21.69 -1.69
N LYS A 123 -17.33 21.86 -0.67
CA LYS A 123 -17.60 20.84 0.36
C LYS A 123 -18.09 19.51 -0.20
N ARG A 124 -18.70 19.49 -1.39
CA ARG A 124 -19.15 18.24 -2.02
C ARG A 124 -17.97 17.34 -2.39
N THR A 125 -16.78 17.91 -2.57
CA THR A 125 -15.57 17.16 -2.94
C THR A 125 -14.79 16.63 -1.73
N ASP A 126 -15.15 17.03 -0.51
CA ASP A 126 -14.47 16.59 0.72
C ASP A 126 -14.53 15.06 0.88
N ILE A 127 -15.62 14.43 0.43
CA ILE A 127 -15.75 12.97 0.45
C ILE A 127 -14.68 12.27 -0.39
N LEU A 128 -14.26 12.86 -1.52
CA LEU A 128 -13.20 12.29 -2.35
C LEU A 128 -11.85 12.35 -1.64
N VAL A 129 -11.59 13.42 -0.89
CA VAL A 129 -10.37 13.56 -0.08
C VAL A 129 -10.34 12.53 1.04
N TRP A 130 -11.44 12.36 1.76
CA TRP A 130 -11.56 11.35 2.81
C TRP A 130 -11.39 9.93 2.27
N VAL A 131 -12.07 9.59 1.18
CA VAL A 131 -11.98 8.28 0.55
C VAL A 131 -10.57 8.02 0.00
N GLY A 132 -9.94 9.03 -0.59
CA GLY A 132 -8.54 8.97 -1.03
C GLY A 132 -7.57 8.72 0.13
N TYR A 133 -7.78 9.39 1.27
CA TYR A 133 -6.99 9.14 2.47
C TYR A 133 -7.18 7.71 3.01
N PHE A 134 -8.41 7.23 3.11
CA PHE A 134 -8.67 5.85 3.55
C PHE A 134 -8.08 4.81 2.59
N PHE A 135 -8.07 5.10 1.29
CA PHE A 135 -7.39 4.26 0.31
C PHE A 135 -5.87 4.28 0.48
N TYR A 136 -5.26 5.42 0.82
CA TYR A 136 -3.85 5.46 1.21
C TYR A 136 -3.58 4.58 2.44
N VAL A 137 -4.43 4.68 3.47
CA VAL A 137 -4.28 3.88 4.70
C VAL A 137 -4.40 2.38 4.41
N SER A 138 -5.30 1.93 3.53
CA SER A 138 -5.34 0.50 3.16
C SER A 138 -4.02 0.02 2.58
N LYS A 139 -3.34 0.84 1.77
CA LYS A 139 -2.04 0.46 1.19
C LYS A 139 -0.95 0.27 2.23
N LEU A 140 -1.01 0.99 3.34
CA LEU A 140 -0.13 0.75 4.49
C LEU A 140 -0.49 -0.54 5.22
N VAL A 141 -1.78 -0.82 5.40
CA VAL A 141 -2.24 -2.05 6.07
C VAL A 141 -1.90 -3.30 5.25
N GLU A 142 -2.03 -3.24 3.92
CA GLU A 142 -1.67 -4.31 2.98
C GLU A 142 -0.18 -4.73 3.08
N LEU A 143 0.70 -3.91 3.67
CA LEU A 143 2.09 -4.32 3.96
C LEU A 143 2.14 -5.52 4.91
N LEU A 144 1.15 -5.67 5.80
CA LEU A 144 1.05 -6.80 6.73
C LEU A 144 0.86 -8.15 6.01
N ASP A 145 0.38 -8.17 4.77
CA ASP A 145 0.22 -9.41 3.97
C ASP A 145 1.55 -10.17 3.88
N THR A 146 2.64 -9.46 3.54
CA THR A 146 3.97 -10.07 3.49
C THR A 146 4.45 -10.55 4.84
N VAL A 147 4.11 -9.84 5.92
CA VAL A 147 4.48 -10.25 7.29
C VAL A 147 3.81 -11.59 7.60
N PHE A 148 2.53 -11.75 7.25
CA PHE A 148 1.83 -13.03 7.41
C PHE A 148 2.40 -14.14 6.52
N PHE A 149 2.81 -13.85 5.28
CA PHE A 149 3.44 -14.84 4.41
C PHE A 149 4.80 -15.32 4.95
N LEU A 150 5.63 -14.39 5.41
CA LEU A 150 6.93 -14.70 6.02
C LEU A 150 6.77 -15.45 7.34
N TRP A 151 5.82 -15.05 8.19
CA TRP A 151 5.53 -15.74 9.44
C TRP A 151 5.06 -17.19 9.22
N ARG A 152 4.31 -17.44 8.14
CA ARG A 152 3.89 -18.79 7.74
C ARG A 152 5.02 -19.60 7.09
N GLY A 153 6.18 -19.00 6.83
CA GLY A 153 7.26 -19.61 6.07
C GLY A 153 6.93 -19.83 4.59
N LYS A 154 5.91 -19.14 4.05
CA LYS A 154 5.50 -19.21 2.63
C LYS A 154 6.28 -18.22 1.78
N VAL A 155 7.60 -18.39 1.75
CA VAL A 155 8.54 -17.50 1.04
C VAL A 155 8.33 -17.46 -0.48
N ASP A 156 7.73 -18.51 -1.05
CA ASP A 156 7.42 -18.58 -2.49
C ASP A 156 6.40 -17.53 -2.94
N GLN A 157 5.53 -17.08 -2.02
CA GLN A 157 4.53 -16.04 -2.30
C GLN A 157 5.14 -14.64 -2.27
N VAL A 158 6.29 -14.46 -1.60
CA VAL A 158 7.01 -13.19 -1.50
C VAL A 158 7.94 -13.05 -2.71
N THR A 159 7.34 -12.82 -3.88
CA THR A 159 8.07 -12.60 -5.15
C THR A 159 8.62 -11.18 -5.25
N PHE A 160 9.56 -10.95 -6.18
CA PHE A 160 10.04 -9.60 -6.48
C PHE A 160 8.89 -8.65 -6.82
N LEU A 161 7.97 -9.09 -7.68
CA LEU A 161 6.84 -8.29 -8.10
C LEU A 161 5.94 -7.90 -6.92
N HIS A 162 5.68 -8.84 -6.00
CA HIS A 162 4.88 -8.57 -4.82
C HIS A 162 5.52 -7.50 -3.93
N VAL A 163 6.81 -7.65 -3.59
CA VAL A 163 7.52 -6.66 -2.75
C VAL A 163 7.64 -5.31 -3.45
N PHE A 164 7.93 -5.29 -4.75
CA PHE A 164 8.00 -4.06 -5.54
C PHE A 164 6.66 -3.33 -5.56
N HIS A 165 5.56 -4.05 -5.83
CA HIS A 165 4.21 -3.50 -5.80
C HIS A 165 3.88 -2.90 -4.43
N HIS A 166 4.04 -3.66 -3.34
CA HIS A 166 3.71 -3.17 -2.01
C HIS A 166 4.64 -2.04 -1.51
N ALA A 167 5.89 -1.99 -1.96
CA ALA A 167 6.80 -0.89 -1.61
C ALA A 167 6.53 0.41 -2.38
N THR A 168 6.07 0.32 -3.63
CA THR A 168 5.86 1.49 -4.50
C THR A 168 4.46 2.08 -4.41
N MET A 169 3.45 1.26 -4.07
CA MET A 169 2.06 1.70 -4.00
C MET A 169 1.81 2.80 -2.95
N PRO A 170 2.19 2.67 -1.65
CA PRO A 170 1.89 3.71 -0.66
C PRO A 170 2.51 5.08 -0.97
N PRO A 171 3.79 5.19 -1.39
CA PRO A 171 4.37 6.46 -1.81
C PRO A 171 3.66 7.04 -3.02
N SER A 172 3.33 6.22 -4.03
CA SER A 172 2.64 6.69 -5.24
C SER A 172 1.25 7.24 -4.92
N ILE A 173 0.49 6.56 -4.07
CA ILE A 173 -0.84 7.02 -3.63
C ILE A 173 -0.72 8.27 -2.75
N TRP A 174 0.32 8.40 -1.92
CA TRP A 174 0.55 9.63 -1.14
C TRP A 174 0.64 10.87 -2.04
N TRP A 175 1.46 10.80 -3.10
CA TRP A 175 1.56 11.87 -4.08
C TRP A 175 0.25 12.09 -4.82
N GLY A 176 -0.45 11.01 -5.21
CA GLY A 176 -1.76 11.10 -5.84
C GLY A 176 -2.78 11.84 -4.98
N VAL A 177 -2.97 11.42 -3.73
CA VAL A 177 -3.96 12.00 -2.82
C VAL A 177 -3.60 13.45 -2.44
N LYS A 178 -2.31 13.75 -2.25
CA LYS A 178 -1.85 15.09 -1.84
C LYS A 178 -1.98 16.14 -2.94
N TYR A 179 -1.83 15.76 -4.21
CA TYR A 179 -1.74 16.68 -5.34
C TYR A 179 -2.90 16.57 -6.33
N ALA A 180 -3.66 15.46 -6.36
CA ALA A 180 -4.84 15.35 -7.22
C ALA A 180 -5.95 16.39 -6.94
N PRO A 181 -6.23 16.84 -5.70
CA PRO A 181 -7.23 17.88 -5.46
C PRO A 181 -6.69 19.32 -5.68
N GLY A 182 -5.62 19.49 -6.44
CA GLY A 182 -5.00 20.78 -6.71
C GLY A 182 -5.60 21.50 -7.93
N LYS A 183 -5.82 22.82 -7.85
CA LYS A 183 -6.14 23.62 -9.05
C LYS A 183 -4.95 23.61 -10.01
N PHE A 184 -5.15 23.11 -11.23
CA PHE A 184 -4.29 23.46 -12.35
C PHE A 184 -4.59 24.92 -12.71
N ASN A 185 -3.66 25.82 -12.42
CA ASN A 185 -3.75 27.20 -12.92
C ASN A 185 -3.52 27.19 -14.43
N ASN A 186 -4.60 27.19 -15.22
CA ASN A 186 -4.60 27.42 -16.66
C ASN A 186 -4.28 28.89 -17.03
N HIS A 187 -3.12 29.41 -16.59
CA HIS A 187 -2.63 30.73 -17.01
C HIS A 187 -1.33 30.66 -17.81
N ARG A 188 -1.04 29.53 -18.47
CA ARG A 188 0.18 29.40 -19.31
C ARG A 188 0.00 28.85 -20.71
N PHE A 189 -1.23 28.62 -21.14
CA PHE A 189 -1.52 28.17 -22.51
C PHE A 189 -2.79 28.82 -23.07
N LEU A 190 -2.89 30.15 -22.96
CA LEU A 190 -3.62 31.03 -23.89
C LEU A 190 -2.91 32.39 -23.88
#